data_AF-A0A7M3MV39-F1
#
_entry.id   AF-A0A7M3MV39-F1
#
_cell.length_a   1.000
_cell.length_b   1.000
_cell.length_c   1.000
_cell.angle_alpha   90.00
_cell.angle_beta   90.00
_cell.angle_gamma   90.00
#
_symmetry.space_group_name_H-M   'P 1'
#
loop_
_entity.id
_entity.type
_entity.pdbx_description
1 polymer ?
#
loop_
_entity_poly.entity_id
_entity_poly.type
_entity_poly.pdbx_seq_one_letter_code
_entity_poly.pdbx_strand_id
1 'polypeptide(L)'
;MDDEYERLVSGFVKAIEIKDLYTRGHSERVSQLSVHVAEELGVGYEERRITKYAALLHDVGKVGVPLCIINKPGPLDDDEFAKMQEHPTIGVEILHDIDFLEPAIDIVRYHHERLDGRGYPHGVDEQHLSRLVRIVTAVDAFDAMTSTRSYRRALSVEEAIAELERCSGPQFDAEVVAALTVCVRRLEWQPTVDFASEAALHGAEIPNAPVGELRRSRGALPPRRERRADASSTRTSRSWGTS
;
A
#
# COMPACT_ATOMS: atom_id res chain seq x y z
N MET A 1 -4.92 -19.99 5.59
CA MET A 1 -4.88 -19.72 4.13
C MET A 1 -4.83 -18.22 3.92
N ASP A 2 -5.74 -17.46 4.54
CA ASP A 2 -5.70 -15.99 4.56
C ASP A 2 -4.33 -15.41 5.00
N ASP A 3 -3.73 -15.93 6.09
CA ASP A 3 -2.42 -15.45 6.58
C ASP A 3 -1.28 -15.60 5.56
N GLU A 4 -1.33 -16.58 4.66
CA GLU A 4 -0.27 -16.79 3.67
C GLU A 4 -0.42 -15.83 2.49
N TYR A 5 -1.66 -15.57 2.06
CA TYR A 5 -1.97 -14.55 1.06
C TYR A 5 -1.62 -13.14 1.56
N GLU A 6 -1.97 -12.81 2.82
CA GLU A 6 -1.60 -11.52 3.40
C GLU A 6 -0.08 -11.32 3.45
N ARG A 7 0.68 -12.38 3.75
CA ARG A 7 2.16 -12.32 3.74
C ARG A 7 2.72 -12.13 2.34
N LEU A 8 2.14 -12.76 1.33
CA LEU A 8 2.54 -12.58 -0.07
C LEU A 8 2.27 -11.14 -0.53
N VAL A 9 1.05 -10.64 -0.30
CA VAL A 9 0.66 -9.26 -0.63
C VAL A 9 1.57 -8.26 0.09
N SER A 10 1.82 -8.44 1.39
CA SER A 10 2.76 -7.61 2.15
C SER A 10 4.18 -7.64 1.56
N GLY A 11 4.60 -8.77 1.00
CA GLY A 11 5.87 -8.90 0.29
C GLY A 11 5.93 -8.03 -0.96
N PHE A 12 4.88 -8.03 -1.79
CA PHE A 12 4.79 -7.17 -2.97
C PHE A 12 4.78 -5.69 -2.60
N VAL A 13 3.95 -5.30 -1.63
CA VAL A 13 3.88 -3.91 -1.12
C VAL A 13 5.27 -3.43 -0.70
N LYS A 14 5.96 -4.21 0.13
CA LYS A 14 7.33 -3.87 0.58
C LYS A 14 8.32 -3.73 -0.57
N ALA A 15 8.22 -4.58 -1.60
CA ALA A 15 9.12 -4.50 -2.75
C ALA A 15 8.92 -3.19 -3.54
N ILE A 16 7.68 -2.75 -3.71
CA ILE A 16 7.35 -1.46 -4.36
C ILE A 16 7.86 -0.30 -3.50
N GLU A 17 7.58 -0.30 -2.19
CA GLU A 17 7.99 0.77 -1.27
C GLU A 17 9.51 0.92 -1.17
N ILE A 18 10.28 -0.16 -1.35
CA ILE A 18 11.75 -0.10 -1.40
C ILE A 18 12.22 0.61 -2.68
N LYS A 19 11.49 0.46 -3.79
CA LYS A 19 11.83 1.06 -5.09
C LYS A 19 11.38 2.53 -5.18
N ASP A 20 10.19 2.82 -4.66
CA ASP A 20 9.56 4.14 -4.62
C ASP A 20 9.49 4.65 -3.18
N LEU A 21 10.45 5.49 -2.81
CA LEU A 21 10.59 6.02 -1.45
C LEU A 21 9.35 6.80 -0.98
N TYR A 22 8.54 7.33 -1.91
CA TYR A 22 7.35 8.11 -1.59
C TYR A 22 6.12 7.25 -1.29
N THR A 23 6.14 5.97 -1.68
CA THR A 23 5.02 5.04 -1.41
C THR A 23 5.10 4.39 -0.03
N ARG A 24 6.10 4.74 0.80
CA ARG A 24 6.24 4.11 2.12
C ARG A 24 5.00 4.33 3.00
N GLY A 25 4.32 3.25 3.34
CA GLY A 25 3.06 3.24 4.08
C GLY A 25 1.86 3.78 3.29
N HIS A 26 2.06 4.25 2.05
CA HIS A 26 0.98 4.78 1.20
C HIS A 26 -0.03 3.71 0.88
N SER A 27 0.42 2.56 0.37
CA SER A 27 -0.47 1.44 0.03
C SER A 27 -1.30 0.98 1.23
N GLU A 28 -0.70 0.93 2.43
CA GLU A 28 -1.41 0.55 3.66
C GLU A 28 -2.46 1.60 4.06
N ARG A 29 -2.12 2.89 4.00
CA ARG A 29 -3.02 4.00 4.30
C ARG A 29 -4.20 4.07 3.33
N VAL A 30 -3.92 3.97 2.03
CA VAL A 30 -4.95 3.93 0.96
C VAL A 30 -5.86 2.72 1.16
N SER A 31 -5.30 1.55 1.47
CA SER A 31 -6.09 0.34 1.74
C SER A 31 -7.01 0.50 2.93
N GLN A 32 -6.49 0.93 4.08
CA GLN A 32 -7.28 1.10 5.30
C GLN A 32 -8.39 2.13 5.11
N LEU A 33 -8.08 3.30 4.55
CA LEU A 33 -9.08 4.33 4.32
C LEU A 33 -10.13 3.89 3.27
N SER A 34 -9.72 3.18 2.21
CA SER A 34 -10.66 2.66 1.21
C SER A 34 -11.65 1.66 1.82
N VAL A 35 -11.21 0.80 2.74
CA VAL A 35 -12.11 -0.12 3.46
C VAL A 35 -13.10 0.63 4.34
N HIS A 36 -12.67 1.69 5.03
CA HIS A 36 -13.56 2.53 5.83
C HIS A 36 -14.59 3.27 4.98
N VAL A 37 -14.18 3.83 3.83
CA VAL A 37 -15.09 4.50 2.89
C VAL A 37 -16.08 3.50 2.28
N ALA A 38 -15.60 2.32 1.89
CA ALA A 38 -16.47 1.26 1.38
C ALA A 38 -17.51 0.84 2.44
N GLU A 39 -17.11 0.69 3.71
CA GLU A 39 -18.02 0.40 4.81
C GLU A 39 -19.05 1.51 5.04
N GLU A 40 -18.63 2.78 5.02
CA GLU A 40 -19.52 3.94 5.12
C GLU A 40 -20.59 3.95 4.00
N LEU A 41 -20.22 3.48 2.81
CA LEU A 41 -21.09 3.38 1.65
C LEU A 41 -21.96 2.10 1.63
N GLY A 42 -21.86 1.25 2.66
CA GLY A 42 -22.64 0.02 2.79
C GLY A 42 -22.14 -1.14 1.92
N VAL A 43 -20.88 -1.11 1.49
CA VAL A 43 -20.27 -2.18 0.68
C VAL A 43 -20.11 -3.47 1.50
N GLY A 44 -20.44 -4.61 0.89
CA GLY A 44 -20.43 -5.91 1.53
C GLY A 44 -19.04 -6.35 2.00
N TYR A 45 -18.99 -7.35 2.89
CA TYR A 45 -17.72 -7.83 3.46
C TYR A 45 -16.73 -8.35 2.39
N GLU A 46 -17.19 -9.16 1.44
CA GLU A 46 -16.31 -9.70 0.38
C GLU A 46 -15.79 -8.60 -0.55
N GLU A 47 -16.63 -7.66 -0.97
CA GLU A 47 -16.21 -6.50 -1.78
C GLU A 47 -15.23 -5.59 -1.04
N ARG A 48 -15.36 -5.45 0.29
CA ARG A 48 -14.37 -4.75 1.12
C ARG A 48 -13.04 -5.50 1.18
N ARG A 49 -13.05 -6.84 1.21
CA ARG A 49 -11.81 -7.64 1.11
C ARG A 49 -11.13 -7.43 -0.24
N ILE A 50 -11.89 -7.39 -1.33
CA ILE A 50 -11.38 -7.08 -2.67
C ILE A 50 -10.77 -5.67 -2.69
N THR A 51 -11.50 -4.68 -2.16
CA THR A 51 -11.03 -3.29 -2.05
C THR A 51 -9.73 -3.20 -1.27
N LYS A 52 -9.60 -3.92 -0.14
CA LYS A 52 -8.38 -3.98 0.68
C LYS A 52 -7.18 -4.39 -0.16
N TYR A 53 -7.27 -5.51 -0.88
CA TYR A 53 -6.16 -6.05 -1.66
C TYR A 53 -5.85 -5.21 -2.90
N ALA A 54 -6.88 -4.76 -3.61
CA ALA A 54 -6.71 -3.87 -4.75
C ALA A 54 -6.00 -2.57 -4.37
N ALA A 55 -6.41 -1.94 -3.27
CA ALA A 55 -5.79 -0.72 -2.78
C ALA A 55 -4.34 -0.94 -2.30
N LEU A 56 -4.01 -2.10 -1.73
CA LEU A 56 -2.61 -2.43 -1.41
C LEU A 56 -1.74 -2.55 -2.66
N LEU A 57 -2.31 -3.06 -3.75
CA LEU A 57 -1.58 -3.46 -4.96
C LEU A 57 -1.79 -2.53 -6.16
N HIS A 58 -2.55 -1.43 -6.02
CA HIS A 58 -2.88 -0.54 -7.15
C HIS A 58 -1.63 -0.05 -7.90
N ASP A 59 -0.55 0.18 -7.16
CA ASP A 59 0.73 0.67 -7.63
C ASP A 59 1.75 -0.44 -7.97
N VAL A 60 1.38 -1.73 -7.94
CA VAL A 60 2.35 -2.85 -8.12
C VAL A 60 3.09 -2.80 -9.45
N GLY A 61 2.46 -2.27 -10.49
CA GLY A 61 3.10 -2.11 -11.80
C GLY A 61 4.20 -1.05 -11.83
N LYS A 62 4.35 -0.21 -10.79
CA LYS A 62 5.49 0.73 -10.70
C LYS A 62 6.83 0.01 -10.71
N VAL A 63 6.87 -1.31 -10.42
CA VAL A 63 8.08 -2.13 -10.62
C VAL A 63 8.67 -2.00 -12.04
N GLY A 64 7.81 -1.82 -13.05
CA GLY A 64 8.19 -1.66 -14.46
C GLY A 64 8.65 -0.25 -14.84
N VAL A 65 8.44 0.75 -13.98
CA VAL A 65 8.81 2.14 -14.28
C VAL A 65 10.29 2.40 -13.89
N PRO A 66 11.09 3.08 -14.73
CA PRO A 66 12.47 3.43 -14.41
C PRO A 66 12.63 4.26 -13.12
N LEU A 67 13.69 3.98 -12.35
CA LEU A 67 13.97 4.70 -11.10
C LEU A 67 14.20 6.21 -11.30
N CYS A 68 14.78 6.60 -12.44
CA CYS A 68 15.01 8.00 -12.77
C CYS A 68 13.70 8.78 -12.99
N ILE A 69 12.61 8.09 -13.32
CA ILE A 69 11.27 8.68 -13.48
C ILE A 69 10.55 8.67 -12.13
N ILE A 70 10.47 7.52 -11.45
CA ILE A 70 9.79 7.38 -10.15
C ILE A 70 10.33 8.38 -9.11
N ASN A 71 11.66 8.52 -9.03
CA ASN A 71 12.30 9.36 -8.02
C ASN A 71 12.75 10.73 -8.57
N LYS A 72 12.20 11.18 -9.71
CA LYS A 72 12.58 12.47 -10.30
C LYS A 72 12.25 13.62 -9.34
N PRO A 73 13.21 14.49 -9.00
CA PRO A 73 12.93 15.68 -8.20
C PRO A 73 12.30 16.75 -9.10
N GLY A 74 10.97 16.77 -9.20
CA GLY A 74 10.22 17.76 -9.96
C GLY A 74 9.13 17.14 -10.86
N PRO A 75 8.52 17.94 -11.74
CA PRO A 75 7.52 17.43 -12.67
C PRO A 75 8.13 16.48 -13.70
N LEU A 76 7.34 15.50 -14.13
CA LEU A 76 7.65 14.66 -15.29
C LEU A 76 7.41 15.45 -16.58
N ASP A 77 8.22 15.19 -17.60
CA ASP A 77 7.88 15.60 -18.97
C ASP A 77 6.87 14.62 -19.60
N ASP A 78 6.41 14.91 -20.82
CA ASP A 78 5.35 14.13 -21.47
C ASP A 78 5.77 12.67 -21.73
N ASP A 79 7.02 12.43 -22.09
CA ASP A 79 7.54 11.08 -22.37
C ASP A 79 7.70 10.27 -21.07
N GLU A 80 8.22 10.91 -20.02
CA GLU A 80 8.33 10.33 -18.69
C GLU A 80 6.95 10.04 -18.08
N PHE A 81 6.00 10.94 -18.28
CA PHE A 81 4.62 10.76 -17.83
C PHE A 81 3.95 9.60 -18.57
N ALA A 82 4.12 9.50 -19.90
CA ALA A 82 3.63 8.35 -20.67
C ALA A 82 4.19 7.02 -20.12
N LYS A 83 5.46 6.99 -19.71
CA LYS A 83 6.04 5.82 -19.01
C LYS A 83 5.46 5.56 -17.63
N MET A 84 5.15 6.60 -16.86
CA MET A 84 4.46 6.44 -15.59
C MET A 84 3.05 5.85 -15.78
N GLN A 85 2.34 6.25 -16.84
CA GLN A 85 0.98 5.79 -17.15
C GLN A 85 0.90 4.30 -17.56
N GLU A 86 2.03 3.63 -17.80
CA GLU A 86 2.07 2.19 -18.11
C GLU A 86 1.82 1.32 -16.86
N HIS A 87 2.02 1.84 -15.65
CA HIS A 87 1.99 1.04 -14.43
C HIS A 87 0.63 0.35 -14.13
N PRO A 88 -0.56 0.88 -14.46
CA PRO A 88 -1.81 0.14 -14.25
C PRO A 88 -1.83 -1.12 -15.12
N THR A 89 -1.36 -1.02 -16.36
CA THR A 89 -1.29 -2.16 -17.31
C THR A 89 -0.30 -3.21 -16.84
N ILE A 90 0.90 -2.78 -16.43
CA ILE A 90 1.92 -3.70 -15.85
C ILE A 90 1.38 -4.34 -14.57
N GLY A 91 0.64 -3.58 -13.75
CA GLY A 91 0.00 -4.10 -12.54
C GLY A 91 -0.99 -5.23 -12.84
N VAL A 92 -1.82 -5.05 -13.86
CA VAL A 92 -2.72 -6.11 -14.35
C VAL A 92 -1.93 -7.34 -14.77
N GLU A 93 -0.85 -7.18 -15.56
CA GLU A 93 -0.01 -8.30 -16.01
C GLU A 93 0.60 -9.10 -14.84
N ILE A 94 1.05 -8.41 -13.78
CA ILE A 94 1.64 -9.06 -12.60
C ILE A 94 0.59 -9.86 -11.81
N LEU A 95 -0.64 -9.34 -11.73
CA LEU A 95 -1.68 -9.92 -10.87
C LEU A 95 -2.56 -10.94 -11.58
N HIS A 96 -2.58 -10.93 -12.92
CA HIS A 96 -3.48 -11.74 -13.75
C HIS A 96 -3.44 -13.25 -13.42
N ASP A 97 -2.26 -13.78 -13.09
CA ASP A 97 -2.08 -15.22 -12.86
C ASP A 97 -2.28 -15.63 -11.38
N ILE A 98 -2.82 -14.74 -10.55
CA ILE A 98 -3.07 -14.99 -9.13
C ILE A 98 -4.58 -15.02 -8.89
N ASP A 99 -5.18 -16.23 -8.93
CA ASP A 99 -6.63 -16.45 -8.89
C ASP A 99 -7.39 -15.65 -7.81
N PHE A 100 -6.84 -15.56 -6.59
CA PHE A 100 -7.54 -14.86 -5.50
C PHE A 100 -7.54 -13.32 -5.65
N LEU A 101 -6.70 -12.78 -6.53
CA LEU A 101 -6.61 -11.36 -6.85
C LEU A 101 -7.36 -10.98 -8.11
N GLU A 102 -7.94 -11.94 -8.85
CA GLU A 102 -8.72 -11.67 -10.06
C GLU A 102 -9.80 -10.59 -9.85
N PRO A 103 -10.57 -10.59 -8.74
CA PRO A 103 -11.57 -9.54 -8.51
C PRO A 103 -10.99 -8.15 -8.25
N ALA A 104 -9.70 -8.04 -7.90
CA ALA A 104 -9.01 -6.78 -7.65
C ALA A 104 -8.42 -6.16 -8.93
N ILE A 105 -8.32 -6.92 -10.02
CA ILE A 105 -7.62 -6.50 -11.25
C ILE A 105 -8.26 -5.25 -11.86
N ASP A 106 -9.59 -5.17 -11.90
CA ASP A 106 -10.28 -4.01 -12.48
C ASP A 106 -9.99 -2.71 -11.71
N ILE A 107 -9.85 -2.80 -10.39
CA ILE A 107 -9.48 -1.66 -9.56
C ILE A 107 -8.05 -1.22 -9.88
N VAL A 108 -7.11 -2.17 -9.97
CA VAL A 108 -5.72 -1.87 -10.35
C VAL A 108 -5.66 -1.28 -11.77
N ARG A 109 -6.45 -1.79 -12.70
CA ARG A 109 -6.49 -1.30 -14.10
C ARG A 109 -6.98 0.14 -14.20
N TYR A 110 -8.01 0.48 -13.44
CA TYR A 110 -8.78 1.72 -13.65
C TYR A 110 -8.65 2.76 -12.53
N HIS A 111 -7.78 2.59 -11.54
CA HIS A 111 -7.65 3.54 -10.41
C HIS A 111 -7.16 4.95 -10.79
N HIS A 112 -6.77 5.17 -12.05
CA HIS A 112 -6.45 6.49 -12.63
C HIS A 112 -7.46 6.96 -13.68
N GLU A 113 -8.53 6.20 -13.88
CA GLU A 113 -9.64 6.63 -14.71
C GLU A 113 -10.46 7.71 -14.01
N ARG A 114 -11.19 8.48 -14.82
CA ARG A 114 -11.99 9.61 -14.35
C ARG A 114 -13.42 9.42 -14.82
N LEU A 115 -14.39 9.89 -14.05
CA LEU A 115 -15.81 9.80 -14.43
C LEU A 115 -16.11 10.46 -15.78
N ASP A 116 -15.37 11.51 -16.13
CA ASP A 116 -15.45 12.25 -17.40
C ASP A 116 -14.69 11.61 -18.58
N GLY A 117 -14.11 10.42 -18.41
CA GLY A 117 -13.38 9.70 -19.47
C GLY A 117 -12.04 10.33 -19.85
N ARG A 118 -11.55 11.35 -19.13
CA ARG A 118 -10.23 11.98 -19.38
C ARG A 118 -9.09 11.32 -18.61
N GLY A 119 -9.36 10.16 -18.01
CA GLY A 119 -8.38 9.38 -17.26
C GLY A 119 -7.51 8.52 -18.16
N TYR A 120 -6.78 7.60 -17.54
CA TYR A 120 -5.88 6.67 -18.23
C TYR A 120 -5.86 5.31 -17.50
N PRO A 121 -5.46 4.21 -18.16
CA PRO A 121 -4.90 4.13 -19.51
C PRO A 121 -5.92 3.98 -20.66
N HIS A 122 -7.20 3.76 -20.36
CA HIS A 122 -8.24 3.44 -21.35
C HIS A 122 -9.17 4.61 -21.67
N GLY A 123 -9.26 5.63 -20.81
CA GLY A 123 -10.13 6.79 -21.01
C GLY A 123 -11.61 6.40 -20.94
N VAL A 124 -11.94 5.48 -20.04
CA VAL A 124 -13.33 5.01 -19.84
C VAL A 124 -14.08 5.95 -18.91
N ASP A 125 -15.39 6.08 -19.12
CA ASP A 125 -16.26 6.95 -18.34
C ASP A 125 -16.90 6.24 -17.14
N GLU A 126 -17.71 7.00 -16.38
CA GLU A 126 -18.42 6.52 -15.20
C GLU A 126 -19.16 5.17 -15.40
N GLN A 127 -19.65 4.85 -16.59
CA GLN A 127 -20.45 3.64 -16.85
C GLN A 127 -19.62 2.36 -16.73
N HIS A 128 -18.30 2.48 -16.87
CA HIS A 128 -17.35 1.38 -16.81
C HIS A 128 -16.64 1.28 -15.46
N LEU A 129 -16.74 2.33 -14.63
CA LEU A 129 -16.04 2.41 -13.35
C LEU A 129 -16.92 1.88 -12.22
N SER A 130 -16.57 0.71 -11.71
CA SER A 130 -17.25 0.13 -10.54
C SER A 130 -17.12 1.06 -9.33
N ARG A 131 -18.05 0.91 -8.38
CA ARG A 131 -18.00 1.71 -7.13
C ARG A 131 -16.67 1.53 -6.40
N LEU A 132 -16.08 0.33 -6.45
CA LEU A 132 -14.81 0.05 -5.79
C LEU A 132 -13.63 0.78 -6.44
N VAL A 133 -13.62 0.89 -7.79
CA VAL A 133 -12.64 1.70 -8.52
C VAL A 133 -12.74 3.17 -8.08
N ARG A 134 -13.95 3.71 -8.03
CA ARG A 134 -14.21 5.10 -7.64
C ARG A 134 -13.73 5.39 -6.22
N ILE A 135 -13.93 4.44 -5.30
CA ILE A 135 -13.43 4.52 -3.91
C ILE A 135 -11.91 4.62 -3.88
N VAL A 136 -11.20 3.66 -4.49
CA VAL A 136 -9.74 3.63 -4.44
C VAL A 136 -9.13 4.85 -5.13
N THR A 137 -9.71 5.28 -6.25
CA THR A 137 -9.27 6.48 -7.00
C THR A 137 -9.33 7.75 -6.15
N ALA A 138 -10.43 7.97 -5.42
CA ALA A 138 -10.58 9.15 -4.57
C ALA A 138 -9.67 9.09 -3.33
N VAL A 139 -9.52 7.90 -2.73
CA VAL A 139 -8.68 7.69 -1.55
C VAL A 139 -7.19 7.81 -1.88
N ASP A 140 -6.75 7.27 -3.01
CA ASP A 140 -5.37 7.44 -3.49
C ASP A 140 -5.04 8.93 -3.69
N ALA A 141 -5.90 9.65 -4.41
CA ALA A 141 -5.73 11.10 -4.60
C ALA A 141 -5.68 11.86 -3.27
N PHE A 142 -6.52 11.50 -2.30
CA PHE A 142 -6.51 12.11 -0.97
C PHE A 142 -5.20 11.86 -0.20
N ASP A 143 -4.73 10.60 -0.16
CA ASP A 143 -3.47 10.26 0.52
C ASP A 143 -2.28 10.94 -0.17
N ALA A 144 -2.26 10.96 -1.51
CA ALA A 144 -1.26 11.66 -2.29
C ALA A 144 -1.26 13.17 -1.99
N MET A 145 -2.43 13.79 -1.80
CA MET A 145 -2.55 15.19 -1.45
C MET A 145 -2.08 15.50 -0.02
N THR A 146 -2.34 14.61 0.92
CA THR A 146 -2.02 14.76 2.35
C THR A 146 -0.68 14.13 2.75
N SER A 147 0.12 13.69 1.78
CA SER A 147 1.47 13.17 1.99
C SER A 147 2.53 14.09 1.37
N THR A 148 3.64 14.29 2.07
CA THR A 148 4.79 15.06 1.55
C THR A 148 5.51 14.26 0.48
N ARG A 149 5.81 14.92 -0.64
CA ARG A 149 6.56 14.37 -1.78
C ARG A 149 7.76 15.28 -2.10
N SER A 150 8.72 14.80 -2.88
CA SER A 150 9.95 15.56 -3.23
C SER A 150 9.73 16.94 -3.82
N TYR A 151 8.61 17.13 -4.50
CA TYR A 151 8.28 18.37 -5.22
C TYR A 151 7.22 19.20 -4.50
N ARG A 152 6.59 18.70 -3.43
CA ARG A 152 5.48 19.38 -2.75
C ARG A 152 5.28 18.90 -1.31
N ARG A 153 5.07 19.84 -0.39
CA ARG A 153 4.62 19.55 0.97
C ARG A 153 3.18 18.99 0.99
N ALA A 154 2.87 18.12 1.95
CA ALA A 154 1.50 17.70 2.22
C ALA A 154 0.55 18.89 2.41
N LEU A 155 -0.66 18.80 1.86
CA LEU A 155 -1.75 19.72 2.17
C LEU A 155 -2.34 19.41 3.55
N SER A 156 -3.04 20.39 4.12
CA SER A 156 -3.97 20.11 5.21
C SER A 156 -5.12 19.21 4.73
N VAL A 157 -5.78 18.56 5.68
CA VAL A 157 -6.94 17.70 5.40
C VAL A 157 -8.06 18.52 4.76
N GLU A 158 -8.27 19.74 5.23
CA GLU A 158 -9.30 20.67 4.76
C GLU A 158 -9.04 21.12 3.32
N GLU A 159 -7.78 21.42 2.98
CA GLU A 159 -7.40 21.75 1.60
C GLU A 159 -7.58 20.54 0.66
N ALA A 160 -7.20 19.34 1.10
CA ALA A 160 -7.35 18.13 0.31
C ALA A 160 -8.84 17.77 0.09
N ILE A 161 -9.69 17.92 1.11
CA ILE A 161 -11.15 17.74 1.00
C ILE A 161 -11.72 18.77 0.02
N ALA A 162 -11.36 20.05 0.16
CA ALA A 162 -11.86 21.10 -0.71
C ALA A 162 -11.48 20.86 -2.18
N GLU A 163 -10.28 20.32 -2.45
CA GLU A 163 -9.86 19.97 -3.80
C GLU A 163 -10.63 18.77 -4.37
N LEU A 164 -10.90 17.74 -3.56
CA LEU A 164 -11.77 16.63 -3.98
C LEU A 164 -13.19 17.11 -4.29
N GLU A 165 -13.76 17.97 -3.43
CA GLU A 165 -15.09 18.56 -3.65
C GLU A 165 -15.13 19.41 -4.93
N ARG A 166 -14.08 20.20 -5.19
CA ARG A 166 -13.94 21.00 -6.42
C ARG A 166 -13.88 20.11 -7.68
N CYS A 167 -13.29 18.93 -7.57
CA CYS A 167 -13.15 17.97 -8.67
C CYS A 167 -14.28 16.92 -8.73
N SER A 168 -15.25 17.00 -7.81
CA SER A 168 -16.40 16.11 -7.72
C SER A 168 -17.33 16.25 -8.93
N GLY A 169 -17.80 15.12 -9.47
CA GLY A 169 -18.55 15.01 -10.71
C GLY A 169 -17.65 14.62 -11.89
N PRO A 170 -16.77 15.50 -12.40
CA PRO A 170 -15.92 15.17 -13.54
C PRO A 170 -14.81 14.15 -13.21
N GLN A 171 -14.16 14.27 -12.05
CA GLN A 171 -13.06 13.39 -11.67
C GLN A 171 -13.50 12.31 -10.69
N PHE A 172 -14.13 12.75 -9.61
CA PHE A 172 -14.46 11.88 -8.47
C PHE A 172 -15.96 11.76 -8.28
N ASP A 173 -16.38 10.60 -7.77
CA ASP A 173 -17.77 10.34 -7.42
C ASP A 173 -18.15 11.14 -6.17
N ALA A 174 -19.24 11.92 -6.26
CA ALA A 174 -19.68 12.79 -5.19
C ALA A 174 -20.08 12.02 -3.92
N GLU A 175 -20.67 10.83 -4.04
CA GLU A 175 -21.00 10.00 -2.88
C GLU A 175 -19.73 9.50 -2.20
N VAL A 176 -18.72 9.11 -2.99
CA VAL A 176 -17.42 8.66 -2.47
C VAL A 176 -16.71 9.80 -1.75
N VAL A 177 -16.67 11.00 -2.33
CA VAL A 177 -16.06 12.18 -1.68
C VAL A 177 -16.76 12.50 -0.36
N ALA A 178 -18.09 12.45 -0.32
CA ALA A 178 -18.85 12.68 0.91
C ALA A 178 -18.53 11.64 1.99
N ALA A 179 -18.52 10.35 1.64
CA ALA A 179 -18.17 9.27 2.58
C ALA A 179 -16.71 9.34 3.04
N LEU A 180 -15.78 9.70 2.15
CA LEU A 180 -14.38 9.95 2.48
C LEU A 180 -14.27 11.06 3.52
N THR A 181 -14.94 12.20 3.32
CA THR A 181 -14.95 13.32 4.27
C THR A 181 -15.45 12.90 5.66
N VAL A 182 -16.49 12.06 5.74
CA VAL A 182 -16.97 11.50 7.02
C VAL A 182 -15.89 10.63 7.67
N CYS A 183 -15.27 9.74 6.90
CA CYS A 183 -14.27 8.80 7.40
C CYS A 183 -13.02 9.53 7.92
N VAL A 184 -12.45 10.45 7.16
CA VAL A 184 -11.19 11.13 7.54
C VAL A 184 -11.38 12.00 8.78
N ARG A 185 -12.55 12.62 8.96
CA ARG A 185 -12.90 13.35 10.19
C ARG A 185 -13.07 12.43 11.38
N ARG A 186 -13.77 11.30 11.20
CA ARG A 186 -13.97 10.29 12.25
C ARG A 186 -12.66 9.64 12.70
N LEU A 187 -11.74 9.43 11.77
CA LEU A 187 -10.42 8.84 12.02
C LEU A 187 -9.39 9.88 12.49
N GLU A 188 -9.77 11.16 12.58
CA GLU A 188 -8.87 12.27 12.92
C GLU A 188 -7.58 12.28 12.07
N TRP A 189 -7.73 12.06 10.76
CA TRP A 189 -6.62 11.88 9.82
C TRP A 189 -5.57 12.99 9.96
N GLN A 190 -4.30 12.59 9.95
CA GLN A 190 -3.16 13.51 10.02
C GLN A 190 -2.34 13.43 8.73
N PRO A 191 -1.95 14.59 8.14
CA PRO A 191 -1.04 14.60 7.01
C PRO A 191 0.27 13.87 7.31
N THR A 192 0.76 13.08 6.35
CA THR A 192 2.01 12.34 6.49
C THR A 192 3.18 13.21 6.04
N VAL A 193 3.95 13.69 7.00
CA VAL A 193 5.22 14.40 6.78
C VAL A 193 6.37 13.43 6.96
N ASP A 194 6.98 13.02 5.85
CA ASP A 194 8.22 12.24 5.88
C ASP A 194 9.44 13.17 5.87
N PHE A 195 10.33 12.98 6.86
CA PHE A 195 11.56 13.74 7.00
C PHE A 195 12.55 13.54 5.84
N ALA A 196 12.55 12.36 5.19
CA ALA A 196 13.40 12.14 4.01
C ALA A 196 12.90 12.96 2.81
N SER A 197 11.58 13.00 2.64
CA SER A 197 10.92 13.86 1.66
C SER A 197 11.09 15.36 1.97
N GLU A 198 11.11 15.75 3.25
CA GLU A 198 11.48 17.12 3.66
C GLU A 198 12.94 17.45 3.31
N ALA A 199 13.88 16.54 3.56
CA ALA A 199 15.29 16.77 3.18
C ALA A 199 15.45 16.95 1.66
N ALA A 200 14.73 16.13 0.87
CA ALA A 200 14.70 16.22 -0.59
C ALA A 200 14.14 17.56 -1.09
N LEU A 201 13.06 18.06 -0.46
CA LEU A 201 12.47 19.38 -0.77
C LEU A 201 13.45 20.54 -0.57
N HIS A 202 14.38 20.41 0.39
CA HIS A 202 15.36 21.43 0.71
C HIS A 202 16.68 21.27 -0.07
N GLY A 203 16.75 20.34 -1.04
CA GLY A 203 17.94 20.08 -1.83
C GLY A 203 19.12 19.52 -1.01
N ALA A 204 18.85 18.97 0.17
CA ALA A 204 19.86 18.30 0.97
C ALA A 204 20.10 16.90 0.39
N GLU A 205 21.37 16.49 0.26
CA GLU A 205 21.71 15.11 -0.08
C GLU A 205 21.08 14.19 0.97
N ILE A 206 20.16 13.31 0.54
CA ILE A 206 19.69 12.22 1.39
C ILE A 206 20.92 11.37 1.71
N PRO A 207 21.32 11.22 3.00
CA PRO A 207 22.44 10.38 3.33
C PRO A 207 22.15 8.99 2.79
N ASN A 208 22.99 8.52 1.88
CA ASN A 208 22.92 7.18 1.34
C ASN A 208 23.23 6.23 2.51
N ALA A 209 22.21 5.80 3.24
CA ALA A 209 22.41 4.86 4.32
C ALA A 209 22.90 3.55 3.68
N PRO A 210 24.09 3.06 4.03
CA PRO A 210 24.57 1.82 3.44
C PRO A 210 23.57 0.71 3.79
N VAL A 211 23.11 0.00 2.78
CA VAL A 211 22.35 -1.25 2.90
C VAL A 211 23.28 -2.28 3.54
N GLY A 212 23.45 -2.20 4.86
CA GLY A 212 24.53 -2.95 5.51
C GLY A 212 24.88 -2.55 6.93
N GLU A 213 23.98 -1.95 7.73
CA GLU A 213 24.23 -1.85 9.18
C GLU A 213 22.93 -1.81 10.00
N LEU A 214 22.13 -2.88 9.92
CA LEU A 214 21.23 -3.22 11.02
C LEU A 214 22.10 -3.65 12.22
N ARG A 215 22.50 -2.65 13.01
CA ARG A 215 23.25 -2.82 14.24
C ARG A 215 22.48 -3.76 15.18
N ARG A 216 23.11 -4.88 15.51
CA ARG A 216 22.59 -5.90 16.42
C ARG A 216 22.24 -5.28 17.78
N SER A 217 20.97 -5.10 18.09
CA SER A 217 20.46 -5.14 19.46
C SER A 217 19.93 -6.54 19.74
N ARG A 218 20.84 -7.53 19.77
CA ARG A 218 20.55 -8.79 20.44
C ARG A 218 20.47 -8.49 21.94
N GLY A 219 19.24 -8.36 22.45
CA GLY A 219 18.98 -8.69 23.85
C GLY A 219 19.56 -10.09 24.10
N ALA A 220 20.45 -10.18 25.09
CA ALA A 220 21.13 -11.41 25.44
C ALA A 220 20.10 -12.51 25.74
N LEU A 221 20.17 -13.62 24.99
CA LEU A 221 19.51 -14.86 25.41
C LEU A 221 20.16 -15.33 26.72
N PRO A 222 19.40 -15.69 27.75
CA PRO A 222 19.96 -16.27 28.96
C PRO A 222 20.61 -17.64 28.64
N PRO A 223 21.70 -18.01 29.34
CA PRO A 223 22.42 -19.24 29.07
C PRO A 223 21.55 -20.47 29.35
N ARG A 224 21.56 -21.41 28.40
CA ARG A 224 20.95 -22.74 28.55
C ARG A 224 21.63 -23.47 29.71
N ARG A 225 20.84 -23.88 30.71
CA ARG A 225 21.29 -24.81 31.75
C ARG A 225 21.62 -26.15 31.10
N GLU A 226 22.90 -26.51 31.10
CA GLU A 226 23.37 -27.86 30.81
C GLU A 226 22.79 -28.83 31.85
N ARG A 227 22.03 -29.83 31.39
CA ARG A 227 21.69 -30.98 32.22
C ARG A 227 22.95 -31.81 32.36
N ARG A 228 23.56 -31.78 33.55
CA ARG A 228 24.56 -32.76 33.95
C ARG A 228 23.89 -34.13 33.99
N ALA A 229 24.40 -35.04 33.16
CA ALA A 229 24.23 -36.46 33.35
C ALA A 229 25.07 -36.88 34.55
N ASP A 230 24.43 -37.40 35.59
CA ASP A 230 25.10 -38.15 36.65
C ASP A 230 24.79 -39.62 36.40
N ALA A 231 25.86 -40.41 36.24
CA ALA A 231 25.80 -41.85 36.08
C ALA A 231 26.45 -42.51 37.30
N SER A 232 25.89 -43.67 37.66
CA SER A 232 26.29 -44.64 38.71
C SER A 232 25.68 -44.37 40.09
N SER A 233 25.25 -45.37 40.86
CA SER A 233 25.13 -46.81 40.70
C SER A 233 24.37 -47.30 41.93
N THR A 234 23.38 -48.19 41.80
CA THR A 234 23.29 -49.37 42.68
C THR A 234 22.24 -50.37 42.19
N ARG A 235 22.57 -51.62 42.49
CA ARG A 235 22.15 -52.90 41.95
C ARG A 235 21.30 -53.62 43.00
N THR A 236 20.17 -54.18 42.62
CA THR A 236 19.53 -55.41 43.19
C THR A 236 18.26 -55.71 42.36
N SER A 237 18.24 -56.69 41.46
CA SER A 237 18.11 -58.15 41.62
C SER A 237 16.66 -58.67 41.65
N ARG A 238 16.35 -59.57 40.69
CA ARG A 238 15.30 -60.63 40.66
C ARG A 238 13.86 -60.12 40.48
N SER A 239 12.93 -60.76 39.76
CA SER A 239 12.83 -62.11 39.14
C SER A 239 11.65 -62.16 38.15
N TRP A 240 11.84 -62.92 37.06
CA TRP A 240 10.93 -63.80 36.31
C TRP A 240 9.40 -63.66 36.39
N GLY A 241 8.73 -63.78 35.23
CA GLY A 241 7.37 -64.32 35.17
C GLY A 241 6.59 -63.99 33.89
N THR A 242 6.55 -64.93 32.96
CA THR A 242 5.71 -65.01 31.76
C THR A 242 4.22 -65.12 32.06
N SER A 243 3.36 -64.42 31.30
CA SER A 243 2.24 -64.94 30.47
C SER A 243 1.37 -63.78 30.00
#